data_AF-A0A3E2H986-F1
#
_entry.id   AF-A0A3E2H986-F1
#
_cell.length_a   1.000
_cell.length_b   1.000
_cell.length_c   1.000
_cell.angle_alpha   90.00
_cell.angle_beta   90.00
_cell.angle_gamma   90.00
#
_symmetry.space_group_name_H-M   'P 1'
#
loop_
_entity.id
_entity.type
_entity.pdbx_description
1 polymer ?
#
loop_
_entity_poly.entity_id
_entity_poly.type
_entity_poly.pdbx_seq_one_letter_code
_entity_poly.pdbx_strand_id
1 'polypeptide(L)'
;MASLDLSIVIYTPVFGNYLHWALSIFDQTSATWHIFQVIQVDEDHPFEYHYGQATTSPANSDRFIHLVHVADLDLSDWETIVQATREVPFEDQPVHWNCQDWAYDVLDILLRDGLIDDYTRRSARVEADRFYGPDVGGGDDYGEQDEEGNIEEVPGKFLSEEYVYDSDEGI
;
A
#
# COMPACT_ATOMS: atom_id res chain seq x y z
N MET A 1 28.69 -0.96 -1.04
CA MET A 1 27.53 -0.28 -1.64
C MET A 1 26.42 -0.51 -0.66
N ALA A 2 25.95 0.57 -0.04
CA ALA A 2 24.78 0.54 0.83
C ALA A 2 23.59 0.77 -0.08
N SER A 3 22.69 -0.21 -0.14
CA SER A 3 21.52 -0.17 -1.02
C SER A 3 20.23 -0.11 -0.21
N LEU A 4 19.26 0.53 -0.83
CA LEU A 4 17.89 0.65 -0.38
C LEU A 4 17.02 -0.26 -1.26
N ASP A 5 16.29 -1.19 -0.67
CA ASP A 5 15.45 -2.11 -1.44
C ASP A 5 14.02 -1.57 -1.44
N LEU A 6 13.58 -0.96 -2.54
CA LEU A 6 12.25 -0.40 -2.70
C LEU A 6 11.26 -1.48 -3.13
N SER A 7 10.10 -1.53 -2.48
CA SER A 7 9.02 -2.47 -2.77
C SER A 7 7.64 -1.84 -2.57
N ILE A 8 6.63 -2.31 -3.30
CA ILE A 8 5.22 -2.12 -2.95
C ILE A 8 4.81 -3.30 -2.07
N VAL A 9 4.16 -3.03 -0.95
CA VAL A 9 3.61 -4.05 -0.05
C VAL A 9 2.10 -3.94 -0.01
N ILE A 10 1.45 -5.09 -0.12
CA ILE A 10 0.00 -5.21 -0.27
C ILE A 10 -0.54 -5.99 0.93
N TYR A 11 -1.56 -5.43 1.56
CA TYR A 11 -2.23 -5.99 2.74
C TYR A 11 -3.74 -6.08 2.53
N THR A 12 -4.40 -6.97 3.28
CA THR A 12 -5.87 -6.95 3.41
C THR A 12 -6.34 -5.59 3.96
N PRO A 13 -7.52 -5.06 3.61
CA PRO A 13 -8.01 -3.77 4.09
C PRO A 13 -8.10 -3.66 5.63
N VAL A 14 -7.85 -2.47 6.21
CA VAL A 14 -8.35 -2.12 7.55
C VAL A 14 -9.79 -1.61 7.45
N PHE A 15 -10.02 -0.78 6.45
CA PHE A 15 -11.23 -0.03 6.20
C PHE A 15 -11.44 0.04 4.68
N GLY A 16 -12.70 0.15 4.26
CA GLY A 16 -13.08 0.12 2.85
C GLY A 16 -12.95 -1.28 2.23
N ASN A 17 -13.18 -1.34 0.92
CA ASN A 17 -13.18 -2.56 0.13
C ASN A 17 -12.00 -2.63 -0.82
N TYR A 18 -10.89 -1.94 -0.57
CA TYR A 18 -9.69 -1.97 -1.41
C TYR A 18 -8.52 -2.56 -0.63
N LEU A 19 -7.70 -3.38 -1.30
CA LEU A 19 -6.44 -3.82 -0.72
C LEU A 19 -5.59 -2.60 -0.34
N HIS A 20 -4.99 -2.66 0.85
CA HIS A 20 -4.17 -1.57 1.37
C HIS A 20 -2.77 -1.68 0.81
N TRP A 21 -2.32 -0.66 0.09
CA TRP A 21 -1.00 -0.59 -0.50
C TRP A 21 -0.12 0.39 0.28
N ALA A 22 1.13 -0.01 0.47
CA ALA A 22 2.18 0.81 1.07
C ALA A 22 3.46 0.68 0.26
N LEU A 23 4.33 1.68 0.33
CA LEU A 23 5.71 1.55 -0.11
C LEU A 23 6.58 1.17 1.08
N SER A 24 7.50 0.24 0.84
CA SER A 24 8.50 -0.16 1.81
C SER A 24 9.89 -0.02 1.24
N ILE A 25 10.81 0.43 2.08
CA ILE A 25 12.23 0.50 1.79
C ILE A 25 12.97 -0.24 2.88
N PHE A 26 13.76 -1.23 2.51
CA PHE A 26 14.72 -1.84 3.43
C PHE A 26 16.07 -1.15 3.29
N ASP A 27 16.51 -0.47 4.35
CA ASP A 27 17.88 0.03 4.42
C ASP A 27 18.81 -1.09 4.89
N GLN A 28 19.60 -1.62 3.95
CA GLN A 28 20.55 -2.70 4.23
C GLN A 28 21.66 -2.29 5.22
N THR A 29 21.92 -1.00 5.39
CA THR A 29 22.96 -0.47 6.29
C THR A 29 22.52 -0.56 7.74
N SER A 30 21.30 -0.10 8.02
CA SER A 30 20.71 -0.08 9.36
C SER A 30 19.87 -1.31 9.67
N ALA A 31 19.65 -2.19 8.70
CA ALA A 31 18.72 -3.32 8.77
C ALA A 31 17.31 -2.88 9.23
N THR A 32 16.86 -1.72 8.76
CA THR A 32 15.59 -1.10 9.14
C THR A 32 14.65 -1.04 7.95
N TRP A 33 13.38 -1.38 8.19
CA TRP A 33 12.30 -1.18 7.25
C TRP A 33 11.69 0.20 7.47
N HIS A 34 11.54 0.92 6.38
CA HIS A 34 10.81 2.19 6.32
C HIS A 34 9.52 1.93 5.55
N ILE A 35 8.39 2.34 6.10
CA ILE A 35 7.07 2.11 5.51
C ILE A 35 6.40 3.46 5.32
N PHE A 36 5.95 3.72 4.09
CA PHE A 36 5.24 4.91 3.68
C PHE A 36 3.88 4.49 3.15
N GLN A 37 2.83 5.15 3.59
CA GLN A 37 1.47 4.81 3.18
C GLN A 37 0.55 6.01 3.31
N VAL A 38 -0.55 5.95 2.58
CA VAL A 38 -1.69 6.82 2.83
C VAL A 38 -2.83 5.97 3.37
N ILE A 39 -3.47 6.44 4.43
CA ILE A 39 -4.61 5.74 5.03
C ILE A 39 -5.82 6.66 5.04
N GLN A 40 -6.99 6.07 4.92
CA GLN A 40 -8.26 6.73 5.17
C GLN A 40 -8.90 6.07 6.38
N VAL A 41 -9.27 6.88 7.37
CA VAL A 41 -9.81 6.39 8.65
C VAL A 41 -11.32 6.15 8.60
N ASP A 42 -12.05 6.88 7.75
CA ASP A 42 -13.44 6.63 7.37
C ASP A 42 -13.81 7.34 6.05
N GLU A 43 -15.03 7.12 5.54
CA GLU A 43 -15.48 7.62 4.21
C GLU A 43 -15.49 9.16 4.10
N ASP A 44 -15.63 9.87 5.22
CA ASP A 44 -15.78 11.33 5.26
C ASP A 44 -14.45 12.05 5.53
N HIS A 45 -13.41 11.33 5.96
CA HIS A 45 -12.10 11.90 6.23
C HIS A 45 -11.18 11.82 5.00
N PRO A 46 -10.34 12.86 4.77
CA PRO A 46 -9.33 12.83 3.73
C PRO A 46 -8.28 11.75 4.04
N PHE A 47 -7.56 11.32 2.99
CA PHE A 47 -6.38 10.48 3.18
C PHE A 47 -5.30 11.22 3.99
N GLU A 48 -4.66 10.49 4.89
CA GLU A 48 -3.56 10.97 5.73
C GLU A 48 -2.25 10.27 5.33
N TYR A 49 -1.16 11.02 5.31
CA TYR A 49 0.18 10.49 5.08
C TYR A 49 0.75 9.87 6.37
N HIS A 50 1.20 8.62 6.30
CA HIS A 50 1.88 7.96 7.40
C HIS A 50 3.27 7.46 6.98
N TYR A 51 4.20 7.64 7.92
CA TYR A 51 5.55 7.11 7.84
C TYR A 51 5.87 6.36 9.13
N GLY A 52 6.40 5.15 9.01
CA GLY A 52 6.82 4.32 10.14
C GLY A 52 8.14 3.61 9.87
N GLN A 53 8.76 3.14 10.95
CA GLN A 53 9.96 2.30 10.90
C GLN A 53 9.72 1.00 11.65
N ALA A 54 10.30 -0.09 11.17
CA ALA A 54 10.22 -1.40 11.80
C ALA A 54 11.54 -2.16 11.68
N THR A 55 11.85 -2.98 12.68
CA THR A 55 12.99 -3.91 12.65
C THR A 55 12.63 -5.27 12.05
N THR A 56 11.34 -5.53 11.87
CA THR A 56 10.79 -6.75 11.26
C THR A 56 10.25 -6.47 9.88
N SER A 57 10.32 -7.47 8.99
CA SER A 57 9.81 -7.35 7.63
C SER A 57 8.30 -7.03 7.63
N PRO A 58 7.83 -6.14 6.74
CA PRO A 58 6.40 -5.92 6.53
C PRO A 58 5.64 -7.20 6.12
N ALA A 59 6.34 -8.18 5.53
CA ALA A 59 5.78 -9.49 5.19
C ALA A 59 5.41 -10.34 6.41
N ASN A 60 5.83 -9.97 7.62
CA ASN A 60 5.47 -10.67 8.86
C ASN A 60 4.12 -10.23 9.44
N SER A 61 3.43 -9.27 8.81
CA SER A 61 2.08 -8.87 9.20
C SER A 61 1.06 -9.97 8.90
N ASP A 62 0.12 -10.23 9.81
CA ASP A 62 -1.00 -11.17 9.57
C ASP A 62 -1.91 -10.73 8.40
N ARG A 63 -1.85 -9.43 8.05
CA ARG A 63 -2.60 -8.86 6.92
C ARG A 63 -1.82 -8.93 5.60
N PHE A 64 -0.58 -9.40 5.61
CA PHE A 64 0.27 -9.44 4.42
C PHE A 64 -0.32 -10.33 3.34
N ILE A 65 -0.36 -9.81 2.11
CA ILE A 65 -0.78 -10.56 0.92
C ILE A 65 0.42 -10.75 -0.01
N HIS A 66 1.10 -9.66 -0.36
CA HIS A 66 2.15 -9.70 -1.36
C HIS A 66 3.16 -8.56 -1.23
N LEU A 67 4.37 -8.80 -1.74
CA LEU A 67 5.44 -7.82 -1.83
C LEU A 67 5.96 -7.82 -3.26
N VAL A 68 5.82 -6.71 -3.95
CA VAL A 68 6.34 -6.47 -5.29
C VAL A 68 7.64 -5.71 -5.15
N HIS A 69 8.76 -6.35 -5.47
CA HIS A 69 10.05 -5.67 -5.52
C HIS A 69 10.06 -4.68 -6.70
N VAL A 70 10.51 -3.45 -6.45
CA VAL A 70 10.57 -2.40 -7.47
C VAL A 70 12.00 -2.20 -7.93
N ALA A 71 12.92 -1.84 -7.04
CA ALA A 71 14.29 -1.50 -7.40
C ALA A 71 15.26 -1.57 -6.21
N ASP A 72 16.54 -1.75 -6.50
CA ASP A 72 17.65 -1.50 -5.58
C ASP A 72 18.21 -0.10 -5.88
N LEU A 73 18.17 0.79 -4.89
CA LEU A 73 18.58 2.19 -5.00
C LEU A 73 19.81 2.49 -4.15
N ASP A 74 20.53 3.58 -4.40
CA ASP A 74 21.65 3.98 -3.54
C ASP A 74 21.12 4.71 -2.29
N LEU A 75 21.84 4.58 -1.18
CA LEU A 75 21.54 5.33 0.03
C LEU A 75 21.53 6.87 -0.21
N SER A 76 22.28 7.36 -1.20
CA SER A 76 22.25 8.77 -1.60
C SER A 76 20.89 9.24 -2.11
N ASP A 77 20.03 8.32 -2.55
CA ASP A 77 18.73 8.63 -3.13
C ASP A 77 17.64 8.82 -2.06
N TRP A 78 17.96 8.54 -0.78
CA TRP A 78 17.02 8.56 0.35
C TRP A 78 16.16 9.83 0.42
N GLU A 79 16.80 11.00 0.37
CA GLU A 79 16.09 12.28 0.48
C GLU A 79 15.12 12.49 -0.68
N THR A 80 15.52 12.11 -1.89
CA THR A 80 14.66 12.19 -3.08
C THR A 80 13.48 11.23 -2.99
N ILE A 81 13.68 10.01 -2.47
CA ILE A 81 12.60 9.05 -2.28
C ILE A 81 11.58 9.57 -1.25
N VAL A 82 12.04 10.06 -0.10
CA VAL A 82 11.16 10.62 0.94
C VAL A 82 10.42 11.86 0.45
N GLN A 83 11.04 12.65 -0.42
CA GLN A 83 10.37 13.80 -1.03
C GLN A 83 9.29 13.34 -2.02
N ALA A 84 9.57 12.32 -2.84
CA ALA A 84 8.62 11.76 -3.80
C ALA A 84 7.35 11.23 -3.10
N THR A 85 7.49 10.56 -1.97
CA THR A 85 6.32 10.04 -1.21
C THR A 85 5.42 11.14 -0.64
N ARG A 86 5.96 12.35 -0.44
CA ARG A 86 5.25 13.52 0.11
C ARG A 86 4.73 14.49 -0.94
N GLU A 87 5.26 14.42 -2.16
CA GLU A 87 4.90 15.32 -3.25
C GLU A 87 3.54 14.95 -3.88
N VAL A 88 3.12 13.68 -3.75
CA VAL A 88 1.83 13.24 -4.29
C VAL A 88 0.70 14.09 -3.67
N PRO A 89 -0.06 14.84 -4.48
CA PRO A 89 -1.12 15.69 -3.96
C PRO A 89 -2.26 14.83 -3.43
N PHE A 90 -2.74 15.14 -2.23
CA PHE A 90 -4.00 14.60 -1.73
C PHE A 90 -5.12 15.26 -2.53
N GLU A 91 -5.70 14.53 -3.49
CA GLU A 91 -6.88 15.02 -4.20
C GLU A 91 -8.04 15.20 -3.20
N ASP A 92 -8.76 16.32 -3.33
CA ASP A 92 -9.94 16.65 -2.53
C ASP A 92 -11.18 15.82 -2.93
N GLN A 93 -11.00 14.85 -3.84
CA GLN A 93 -12.03 13.95 -4.33
C GLN A 93 -11.69 12.48 -3.99
N PRO A 94 -12.03 12.02 -2.79
CA PRO A 94 -11.70 10.66 -2.30
C PRO A 94 -12.36 9.52 -3.10
N VAL A 95 -13.27 9.83 -4.02
CA VAL A 95 -14.03 8.83 -4.79
C VAL A 95 -13.20 8.19 -5.91
N HIS A 96 -12.14 8.85 -6.38
CA HIS A 96 -11.38 8.41 -7.55
C HIS A 96 -9.90 8.16 -7.30
N TRP A 97 -9.43 8.41 -6.08
CA TRP A 97 -8.03 8.27 -5.71
C TRP A 97 -7.91 7.53 -4.37
N ASN A 98 -7.04 6.53 -4.32
CA ASN A 98 -6.83 5.71 -3.13
C ASN A 98 -5.35 5.37 -2.90
N CYS A 99 -5.06 4.49 -1.93
CA CYS A 99 -3.68 4.08 -1.61
C CYS A 99 -2.93 3.35 -2.75
N GLN A 100 -3.64 2.74 -3.69
CA GLN A 100 -3.06 2.10 -4.86
C GLN A 100 -2.63 3.15 -5.89
N ASP A 101 -3.49 4.15 -6.12
CA ASP A 101 -3.17 5.31 -6.99
C ASP A 101 -1.99 6.11 -6.43
N TRP A 102 -1.99 6.35 -5.12
CA TRP A 102 -0.85 6.97 -4.44
C TRP A 102 0.48 6.25 -4.71
N ALA A 103 0.51 4.92 -4.58
CA ALA A 103 1.73 4.14 -4.82
C ALA A 103 2.21 4.28 -6.27
N TYR A 104 1.27 4.31 -7.22
CA TYR A 104 1.56 4.54 -8.63
C TYR A 104 2.05 5.94 -8.93
N ASP A 105 1.48 6.96 -8.31
CA ASP A 105 1.92 8.35 -8.43
C ASP A 105 3.35 8.52 -7.90
N VAL A 106 3.70 7.88 -6.77
CA VAL A 106 5.09 7.87 -6.28
C VAL A 106 6.02 7.23 -7.31
N LEU A 107 5.65 6.10 -7.91
CA LEU A 107 6.49 5.49 -8.96
C LEU A 107 6.68 6.41 -10.19
N ASP A 108 5.66 7.19 -10.55
CA ASP A 108 5.78 8.18 -11.64
C ASP A 108 6.74 9.31 -11.27
N ILE A 109 6.74 9.75 -10.01
CA ILE A 109 7.69 10.75 -9.51
C ILE A 109 9.12 10.19 -9.48
N LEU A 110 9.31 8.95 -9.01
CA LEU A 110 10.63 8.30 -9.01
C LEU A 110 11.20 8.14 -10.43
N LEU A 111 10.35 7.84 -11.41
CA LEU A 111 10.75 7.83 -12.82
C LEU A 111 11.13 9.23 -13.31
N ARG A 112 10.30 10.24 -13.03
CA ARG A 112 10.54 11.63 -13.41
C ARG A 112 11.88 12.13 -12.88
N ASP A 113 12.21 11.77 -11.65
CA ASP A 113 13.43 12.21 -10.95
C ASP A 113 14.65 11.33 -11.30
N GLY A 114 14.46 10.28 -12.10
CA GLY A 114 15.53 9.44 -12.64
C GLY A 114 16.06 8.36 -11.70
N LEU A 115 15.32 8.04 -10.63
CA LEU A 115 15.67 7.00 -9.67
C LEU A 115 15.35 5.60 -10.19
N ILE A 116 14.31 5.49 -11.01
CA ILE A 116 13.95 4.26 -11.73
C ILE A 116 13.77 4.55 -13.21
N ASP A 117 13.93 3.53 -14.06
CA ASP A 117 13.63 3.64 -15.48
C ASP A 117 12.20 3.22 -15.84
N ASP A 118 11.78 3.50 -17.08
CA ASP A 118 10.42 3.19 -17.54
C ASP A 118 10.12 1.68 -17.51
N TYR A 119 11.14 0.85 -17.74
CA TYR A 119 10.99 -0.60 -17.67
C TYR A 119 10.71 -1.07 -16.24
N THR A 120 11.44 -0.54 -15.27
CA THR A 120 11.29 -0.82 -13.85
C THR A 120 9.91 -0.39 -13.36
N ARG A 121 9.51 0.86 -13.68
CA ARG A 121 8.17 1.38 -13.37
C ARG A 121 7.08 0.48 -13.94
N ARG A 122 7.18 0.15 -15.23
CA ARG A 122 6.19 -0.67 -15.93
C ARG A 122 6.12 -2.09 -15.36
N SER A 123 7.27 -2.70 -15.05
CA SER A 123 7.32 -4.06 -14.53
C SER A 123 6.68 -4.15 -13.16
N ALA A 124 7.02 -3.21 -12.26
CA ALA A 124 6.38 -3.11 -10.94
C ALA A 124 4.86 -2.94 -11.04
N ARG A 125 4.38 -2.06 -11.94
CA ARG A 125 2.94 -1.88 -12.16
C ARG A 125 2.26 -3.14 -12.65
N VAL A 126 2.80 -3.82 -13.67
CA VAL A 126 2.23 -5.07 -14.20
C VAL A 126 2.12 -6.17 -13.14
N GLU A 127 3.07 -6.24 -12.22
CA GLU A 127 3.03 -7.19 -11.13
C GLU A 127 1.98 -6.81 -10.07
N ALA A 128 1.96 -5.53 -9.68
CA ALA A 128 1.02 -4.99 -8.71
C ALA A 128 -0.44 -4.95 -9.23
N ASP A 129 -0.65 -4.80 -10.55
CA ASP A 129 -1.96 -4.77 -11.22
C ASP A 129 -2.81 -6.01 -10.91
N ARG A 130 -2.18 -7.13 -10.57
CA ARG A 130 -2.87 -8.38 -10.15
C ARG A 130 -3.69 -8.22 -8.86
N PHE A 131 -3.39 -7.17 -8.11
CA PHE A 131 -4.00 -6.82 -6.83
C PHE A 131 -4.66 -5.44 -6.87
N TYR A 132 -4.76 -4.84 -8.06
CA TYR A 132 -5.36 -3.52 -8.24
C TYR A 132 -6.88 -3.65 -8.34
N GLY A 133 -7.59 -2.71 -7.70
CA GLY A 133 -9.04 -2.72 -7.58
C GLY A 133 -9.53 -3.15 -6.19
N PRO A 134 -10.86 -3.28 -6.04
CA PRO A 134 -11.44 -3.65 -4.77
C PRO A 134 -11.08 -5.09 -4.37
N ASP A 135 -10.81 -5.29 -3.08
CA ASP A 135 -10.80 -6.59 -2.44
C ASP A 135 -12.23 -7.14 -2.47
N VAL A 136 -12.52 -7.97 -3.48
CA VAL A 136 -13.82 -8.62 -3.62
C VAL A 136 -14.03 -9.73 -2.59
N GLY A 137 -13.06 -10.00 -1.71
CA GLY A 137 -13.07 -11.14 -0.81
C GLY A 137 -12.92 -12.42 -1.63
N GLY A 138 -11.94 -13.26 -1.30
CA GLY A 138 -11.79 -14.56 -1.92
C GLY A 138 -13.04 -15.42 -1.72
N GLY A 139 -13.94 -15.40 -2.69
CA GLY A 139 -14.80 -16.49 -3.05
C GLY A 139 -14.56 -16.73 -4.52
N ASP A 140 -14.22 -17.96 -4.87
CA ASP A 140 -14.24 -18.47 -6.23
C ASP A 140 -15.71 -18.47 -6.69
N ASP A 141 -16.29 -17.30 -6.93
CA ASP A 141 -17.65 -17.12 -7.39
C ASP A 141 -17.59 -16.67 -8.86
N TYR A 142 -17.26 -17.63 -9.72
CA TYR A 142 -18.09 -17.72 -10.91
C TYR A 142 -19.49 -17.99 -10.39
N GLY A 143 -20.27 -16.94 -10.13
CA GLY A 143 -21.67 -17.09 -9.80
C GLY A 143 -22.27 -17.97 -10.89
N GLU A 144 -22.62 -19.20 -10.53
CA GLU A 144 -23.57 -19.96 -11.31
C GLU A 144 -24.87 -19.17 -11.19
N GLN A 145 -25.12 -18.29 -12.17
CA GLN A 145 -26.45 -17.81 -12.44
C GLN A 145 -27.31 -19.05 -12.67
N ASP A 146 -28.19 -19.36 -11.73
CA ASP A 146 -29.38 -20.09 -12.13
C ASP A 146 -30.16 -19.21 -13.12
N GLU A 147 -30.96 -19.84 -13.98
CA GLU A 147 -31.64 -19.17 -15.10
C GLU A 147 -32.71 -18.14 -14.64
N GLU A 148 -32.79 -17.82 -13.34
CA GLU A 148 -33.85 -17.01 -12.73
C GLU A 148 -33.35 -15.81 -11.91
N GLY A 149 -32.04 -15.64 -11.70
CA GLY A 149 -31.42 -14.33 -11.39
C GLY A 149 -31.66 -13.79 -9.98
N ASN A 150 -31.74 -14.63 -8.95
CA ASN A 150 -31.81 -14.18 -7.55
C ASN A 150 -30.49 -14.44 -6.80
N ILE A 151 -30.03 -13.43 -6.05
CA ILE A 151 -28.84 -13.51 -5.18
C ILE A 151 -29.34 -13.79 -3.75
N GLU A 152 -28.96 -14.92 -3.15
CA GLU A 152 -29.22 -15.19 -1.72
C GLU A 152 -28.17 -14.48 -0.85
N GLU A 153 -28.62 -13.54 -0.01
CA GLU A 153 -27.79 -12.91 1.02
C GLU A 153 -27.61 -13.85 2.23
N VAL A 154 -26.37 -14.16 2.59
CA VAL A 154 -26.03 -14.85 3.85
C VAL A 154 -25.45 -13.85 4.86
N PRO A 155 -25.95 -13.77 6.10
CA PRO A 155 -25.58 -12.69 7.03
C PRO A 155 -24.23 -12.98 7.72
N GLY A 156 -23.21 -12.21 7.35
CA GLY A 156 -21.91 -12.20 8.02
C GLY A 156 -21.97 -11.49 9.37
N LYS A 157 -21.63 -12.24 10.44
CA LYS A 157 -21.69 -11.83 11.84
C LYS A 157 -20.42 -11.08 12.25
N PHE A 158 -20.58 -9.88 12.79
CA PHE A 158 -19.53 -9.04 13.39
C PHE A 158 -19.04 -9.56 14.77
N LEU A 159 -17.91 -8.96 15.19
CA LEU A 159 -17.35 -8.70 16.54
C LEU A 159 -16.04 -9.45 16.83
N SER A 160 -14.98 -8.91 17.44
CA SER A 160 -14.51 -7.55 17.81
C SER A 160 -13.19 -7.75 18.61
N GLU A 161 -12.54 -6.63 19.01
CA GLU A 161 -11.48 -6.48 20.03
C GLU A 161 -10.03 -6.70 19.54
N GLU A 162 -9.01 -5.94 19.93
CA GLU A 162 -8.80 -4.66 20.63
C GLU A 162 -7.28 -4.58 20.73
N TYR A 163 -6.59 -3.55 20.23
CA TYR A 163 -5.27 -3.23 20.80
C TYR A 163 -5.01 -1.73 20.89
N VAL A 164 -4.61 -1.37 22.11
CA VAL A 164 -4.31 -0.07 22.70
C VAL A 164 -3.04 0.53 22.08
N TYR A 165 -3.09 1.81 21.69
CA TYR A 165 -1.90 2.59 21.34
C TYR A 165 -1.29 3.18 22.62
N ASP A 166 -0.05 2.78 22.94
CA ASP A 166 0.82 3.58 23.81
C ASP A 166 1.31 4.78 23.01
N SER A 167 0.51 5.85 23.07
CA SER A 167 0.94 7.19 22.71
C SER A 167 1.68 7.78 23.91
N ASP A 168 3.01 7.66 23.94
CA ASP A 168 3.81 8.57 24.75
C ASP A 168 4.05 9.86 23.96
N GLU A 169 3.24 10.87 24.30
CA GLU A 169 3.50 12.30 24.13
C GLU A 169 4.92 12.60 24.67
N GLY A 170 5.78 13.32 23.97
CA GLY A 170 5.66 14.76 23.76
C GLY A 170 6.78 15.51 24.50
N ILE A 171 7.46 16.36 23.74
CA ILE A 171 8.43 17.42 24.09
C ILE A 171 9.89 17.01 24.38
#